data_AF-A0A2D8D4M5-F1
#
_entry.id   AF-A0A2D8D4M5-F1
#
_cell.length_a   1.000
_cell.length_b   1.000
_cell.length_c   1.000
_cell.angle_alpha   90.00
_cell.angle_beta   90.00
_cell.angle_gamma   90.00
#
_symmetry.space_group_name_H-M   'P 1'
#
loop_
_entity.id
_entity.type
_entity.pdbx_description
1 polymer ?
#
loop_
_entity_poly.entity_id
_entity_poly.type
_entity_poly.pdbx_seq_one_letter_code
_entity_poly.pdbx_strand_id
1 'polypeptide(L)'
;MRNLCRNLLGAAALVSLAACSTTPRPSFSTEAAPSVDLAQYTTYSWAFPRPGGGNPFVYERVQKAMDASLAQAGYRQVAEGQGDMELAFTLGARDKVDVTNWGPVGAYYPGYGMNYRYGWAYQYNQVDVRNVTEGSMALDVFDAETDRPIWHGIAEARIGSTDSPSDALIQSAVQGLVDRFAAASGK
;
A
#
# COMPACT_ATOMS: atom_id res chain seq x y z
N MET A 1 -30.45 29.81 44.06
CA MET A 1 -30.23 29.98 42.61
C MET A 1 -28.85 29.45 42.18
N ARG A 2 -28.19 28.53 42.88
CA ARG A 2 -28.27 27.07 42.64
C ARG A 2 -29.34 26.72 41.62
N ASN A 3 -28.99 26.64 40.32
CA ASN A 3 -29.68 25.90 39.23
C ASN A 3 -29.24 26.40 37.83
N LEU A 4 -28.57 27.55 37.70
CA LEU A 4 -28.06 27.99 36.39
C LEU A 4 -26.78 27.26 35.92
N CYS A 5 -26.01 26.66 36.84
CA CYS A 5 -24.80 25.88 36.49
C CYS A 5 -25.10 24.43 36.05
N ARG A 6 -26.37 24.00 35.97
CA ARG A 6 -26.71 22.58 35.76
C ARG A 6 -27.21 22.23 34.35
N ASN A 7 -27.37 23.21 33.47
CA ASN A 7 -27.94 22.99 32.12
C ASN A 7 -27.00 23.36 30.95
N LEU A 8 -25.71 23.63 31.20
CA LEU A 8 -24.71 23.87 30.13
C LEU A 8 -23.78 22.66 29.90
N LEU A 9 -24.18 21.47 30.37
CA LEU A 9 -23.44 20.22 30.20
C LEU A 9 -23.97 19.34 29.04
N GLY A 10 -24.92 19.82 28.25
CA GLY A 10 -25.76 18.97 27.40
C GLY A 10 -25.64 19.10 25.88
N ALA A 11 -24.73 19.92 25.34
CA ALA A 11 -24.69 20.13 23.88
C ALA A 11 -23.28 20.45 23.37
N ALA A 12 -22.41 19.44 23.31
CA ALA A 12 -21.22 19.47 22.46
C ALA A 12 -21.09 18.11 21.74
N ALA A 13 -21.59 18.11 20.50
CA ALA A 13 -21.14 17.34 19.33
C ALA A 13 -20.42 16.00 19.62
N LEU A 14 -20.96 14.81 19.36
CA LEU A 14 -21.60 14.34 18.12
C LEU A 14 -20.70 14.46 16.87
N VAL A 15 -19.38 14.19 16.96
CA VAL A 15 -18.58 13.74 15.80
C VAL A 15 -17.40 12.87 16.27
N SER A 16 -17.53 11.56 16.18
CA SER A 16 -16.39 10.65 15.94
C SER A 16 -16.90 9.27 15.56
N LEU A 17 -17.68 9.17 14.47
CA LEU A 17 -17.67 7.94 13.69
C LEU A 17 -16.36 7.97 12.90
N ALA A 18 -15.27 7.53 13.53
CA ALA A 18 -14.12 7.04 12.79
C ALA A 18 -14.63 5.84 11.98
N ALA A 19 -15.03 6.10 10.74
CA ALA A 19 -15.31 5.05 9.79
C ALA A 19 -14.04 4.20 9.70
N CYS A 20 -14.10 2.97 10.20
CA CYS A 20 -13.11 1.95 9.92
C CYS A 20 -13.19 1.63 8.42
N SER A 21 -12.67 2.53 7.59
CA SER A 21 -12.29 2.23 6.22
C SER A 21 -11.29 1.10 6.33
N THR A 22 -11.68 -0.09 5.87
CA THR A 22 -10.76 -1.19 5.57
C THR A 22 -9.90 -0.77 4.38
N THR A 23 -9.00 0.20 4.60
CA THR A 23 -7.99 0.55 3.62
C THR A 23 -7.10 -0.68 3.47
N PRO A 24 -6.91 -1.20 2.24
CA PRO A 24 -5.98 -2.30 2.03
C PRO A 24 -4.63 -1.88 2.60
N ARG A 25 -4.11 -2.65 3.57
CA ARG A 25 -2.81 -2.34 4.18
C ARG A 25 -1.71 -2.87 3.28
N PRO A 26 -0.81 -2.02 2.78
CA PRO A 26 0.36 -2.49 2.08
C PRO A 26 1.27 -3.28 3.04
N SER A 27 1.90 -4.32 2.53
CA SER A 27 3.09 -4.92 3.15
C SER A 27 4.34 -4.17 2.70
N PHE A 28 5.38 -4.19 3.53
CA PHE A 28 6.61 -3.44 3.28
C PHE A 28 7.85 -4.32 3.49
N SER A 29 8.83 -4.17 2.62
CA SER A 29 10.19 -4.71 2.76
C SER A 29 11.18 -3.60 2.48
N THR A 30 12.23 -3.47 3.29
CA THR A 30 13.21 -2.38 3.15
C THR A 30 14.62 -2.87 3.47
N GLU A 31 15.60 -2.29 2.79
CA GLU A 31 17.03 -2.54 3.01
C GLU A 31 17.78 -1.20 2.99
N ALA A 32 18.76 -1.06 3.88
CA ALA A 32 19.66 0.09 3.94
C ALA A 32 21.10 -0.38 3.78
N ALA A 33 21.93 0.42 3.12
CA ALA A 33 23.35 0.11 3.00
C ALA A 33 24.02 0.11 4.39
N PRO A 34 24.69 -0.98 4.81
CA PRO A 34 25.15 -1.16 6.19
C PRO A 34 26.28 -0.21 6.62
N SER A 35 26.90 0.51 5.69
CA SER A 35 28.04 1.41 5.94
C SER A 35 27.75 2.86 5.62
N VAL A 36 26.47 3.22 5.43
CA VAL A 36 26.04 4.59 5.10
C VAL A 36 25.26 5.15 6.27
N ASP A 37 25.67 6.33 6.74
CA ASP A 37 24.89 7.10 7.71
C ASP A 37 23.79 7.86 6.95
N LEU A 38 22.56 7.35 6.99
CA LEU A 38 21.43 7.96 6.28
C LEU A 38 21.01 9.32 6.88
N ALA A 39 21.42 9.64 8.11
CA ALA A 39 21.05 10.90 8.76
C ALA A 39 21.63 12.14 8.06
N GLN A 40 22.73 11.97 7.31
CA GLN A 40 23.40 13.05 6.59
C GLN A 40 22.61 13.58 5.38
N TYR A 41 21.66 12.79 4.86
CA TYR A 41 20.87 13.15 3.68
C TYR A 41 19.62 13.95 4.08
N THR A 42 19.41 15.06 3.39
CA THR A 42 18.34 16.03 3.70
C THR A 42 17.69 16.63 2.46
N THR A 43 18.34 16.55 1.29
CA THR A 43 17.90 17.18 0.06
C THR A 43 17.86 16.19 -1.08
N TYR A 44 16.73 16.13 -1.78
CA TYR A 44 16.61 15.20 -2.90
C TYR A 44 16.30 15.88 -4.21
N SER A 45 16.70 15.21 -5.28
CA SER A 45 16.13 15.41 -6.60
C SER A 45 15.59 14.07 -7.13
N TRP A 46 14.64 14.14 -8.06
CA TRP A 46 14.17 12.94 -8.76
C TRP A 46 15.18 12.58 -9.85
N ALA A 47 15.61 11.32 -9.91
CA ALA A 47 16.36 10.80 -11.04
C ALA A 47 15.51 10.87 -12.33
N PHE A 48 16.15 11.14 -13.48
CA PHE A 48 15.59 11.32 -14.85
C PHE A 48 14.37 10.43 -15.22
N PRO A 49 13.52 10.86 -16.18
CA PRO A 49 12.07 10.82 -16.01
C PRO A 49 11.44 9.45 -16.27
N ARG A 50 10.50 9.10 -15.39
CA ARG A 50 9.41 8.13 -15.55
C ARG A 50 9.84 6.80 -16.21
N PRO A 51 9.96 5.70 -15.46
CA PRO A 51 10.10 4.37 -16.04
C PRO A 51 9.06 4.15 -17.14
N GLY A 52 9.49 3.64 -18.30
CA GLY A 52 8.60 3.42 -19.43
C GLY A 52 7.48 2.41 -19.10
N GLY A 53 6.25 2.75 -19.47
CA GLY A 53 5.07 1.90 -19.25
C GLY A 53 4.23 2.31 -18.02
N GLY A 54 2.99 1.81 -17.95
CA GLY A 54 2.06 2.12 -16.86
C GLY A 54 1.21 3.39 -17.07
N ASN A 55 0.26 3.62 -16.15
CA ASN A 55 -0.69 4.73 -16.24
C ASN A 55 -0.03 6.06 -15.78
N PRO A 56 0.09 7.07 -16.66
CA PRO A 56 0.76 8.33 -16.34
C PRO A 56 0.11 9.13 -15.21
N PHE A 57 -1.21 9.01 -15.03
CA PHE A 57 -1.96 9.65 -13.95
C PHE A 57 -1.73 8.98 -12.59
N VAL A 58 -1.42 7.68 -12.59
CA VAL A 58 -1.00 6.99 -11.36
C VAL A 58 0.39 7.48 -10.96
N TYR A 59 1.31 7.57 -11.93
CA TYR A 59 2.67 8.07 -11.69
C TYR A 59 2.67 9.48 -11.09
N GLU A 60 1.92 10.42 -11.67
CA GLU A 60 1.80 11.79 -11.16
C GLU A 60 1.24 11.84 -9.73
N ARG A 61 0.19 11.05 -9.44
CA ARG A 61 -0.38 10.96 -8.08
C ARG A 61 0.60 10.39 -7.07
N VAL A 62 1.36 9.36 -7.44
CA VAL A 62 2.39 8.76 -6.58
C VAL A 62 3.51 9.76 -6.31
N GLN A 63 4.04 10.42 -7.35
CA GLN A 63 5.12 11.40 -7.20
C GLN A 63 4.68 12.56 -6.30
N LYS A 64 3.49 13.12 -6.52
CA LYS A 64 2.92 14.18 -5.67
C LYS A 64 2.76 13.75 -4.21
N ALA A 65 2.31 12.52 -3.99
CA ALA A 65 2.19 11.97 -2.64
C ALA A 65 3.57 11.79 -1.98
N MET A 66 4.57 11.31 -2.74
CA MET A 66 5.95 11.16 -2.27
C MET A 66 6.52 12.52 -1.88
N ASP A 67 6.39 13.54 -2.75
CA ASP A 67 6.88 14.89 -2.48
C ASP A 67 6.29 15.45 -1.18
N ALA A 68 4.97 15.30 -0.99
CA ALA A 68 4.27 15.76 0.20
C ALA A 68 4.68 15.00 1.47
N SER A 69 4.92 13.69 1.38
CA SER A 69 5.30 12.85 2.51
C SER A 69 6.76 13.07 2.91
N LEU A 70 7.67 13.17 1.93
CA LEU A 70 9.08 13.52 2.14
C LEU A 70 9.23 14.92 2.77
N ALA A 71 8.45 15.90 2.31
CA ALA A 71 8.44 17.23 2.91
C ALA A 71 7.96 17.20 4.37
N GLN A 72 6.93 16.41 4.69
CA GLN A 72 6.47 16.21 6.06
C GLN A 72 7.51 15.53 6.95
N ALA A 73 8.31 14.62 6.39
CA ALA A 73 9.44 13.97 7.06
C ALA A 73 10.71 14.85 7.15
N GLY A 74 10.66 16.09 6.64
CA GLY A 74 11.75 17.07 6.75
C GLY A 74 12.79 17.03 5.63
N TYR A 75 12.55 16.29 4.55
CA TYR A 75 13.39 16.33 3.35
C TYR A 75 12.98 17.46 2.42
N ARG A 76 13.94 18.09 1.76
CA ARG A 76 13.70 19.22 0.85
C ARG A 76 14.02 18.86 -0.59
N GLN A 77 13.04 18.98 -1.45
CA GLN A 77 13.28 18.85 -2.90
C GLN A 77 14.12 20.03 -3.41
N VAL A 78 15.08 19.73 -4.28
CA VAL A 78 15.93 20.70 -4.99
C VAL A 78 15.91 20.42 -6.49
N ALA A 79 16.54 21.30 -7.27
CA ALA A 79 16.66 21.09 -8.71
C ALA A 79 17.44 19.80 -8.99
N GLU A 80 17.17 19.23 -10.16
CA GLU A 80 17.84 18.03 -10.67
C GLU A 80 19.37 18.15 -10.58
N GLY A 81 20.01 17.11 -10.06
CA GLY A 81 21.46 17.06 -9.86
C GLY A 81 22.00 17.96 -8.75
N GLN A 82 21.13 18.55 -7.91
CA GLN A 82 21.55 19.40 -6.78
C GLN A 82 21.26 18.80 -5.40
N GLY A 83 20.64 17.62 -5.34
CA GLY A 83 20.37 16.91 -4.09
C GLY A 83 21.61 16.24 -3.52
N ASP A 84 21.60 15.97 -2.22
CA ASP A 84 22.52 15.00 -1.61
C ASP A 84 22.11 13.55 -1.95
N MET A 85 20.84 13.36 -2.31
CA MET A 85 20.31 12.09 -2.79
C MET A 85 19.50 12.22 -4.07
N GLU A 86 19.52 11.16 -4.87
CA GLU A 86 18.64 10.98 -6.01
C GLU A 86 17.60 9.91 -5.70
N LEU A 87 16.33 10.21 -5.96
CA LEU A 87 15.22 9.29 -5.73
C LEU A 87 14.67 8.77 -7.06
N ALA A 88 14.33 7.49 -7.10
CA ALA A 88 13.57 6.87 -8.18
C ALA A 88 12.44 6.03 -7.60
N PHE A 89 11.33 5.91 -8.33
CA PHE A 89 10.28 4.97 -7.97
C PHE A 89 9.78 4.19 -9.18
N THR A 90 9.43 2.93 -8.94
CA THR A 90 8.92 2.01 -9.97
C THR A 90 7.57 1.45 -9.55
N LEU A 91 6.64 1.35 -10.50
CA LEU A 91 5.31 0.79 -10.28
C LEU A 91 5.15 -0.52 -11.06
N GLY A 92 4.68 -1.56 -10.38
CA GLY A 92 4.36 -2.87 -10.96
C GLY A 92 2.93 -3.28 -10.67
N ALA A 93 2.33 -4.08 -11.56
CA ALA A 93 1.05 -4.73 -11.34
C ALA A 93 1.07 -6.13 -11.96
N ARG A 94 0.59 -7.15 -11.23
CA ARG A 94 0.44 -8.52 -11.72
C ARG A 94 -0.90 -9.10 -11.29
N ASP A 95 -1.63 -9.68 -12.24
CA ASP A 95 -2.89 -10.37 -11.94
C ASP A 95 -2.62 -11.71 -11.26
N LYS A 96 -3.32 -11.93 -10.15
CA LYS A 96 -3.37 -13.22 -9.46
C LYS A 96 -4.82 -13.70 -9.35
N VAL A 97 -4.97 -15.02 -9.38
CA VAL A 97 -6.25 -15.67 -9.14
C VAL A 97 -6.30 -16.04 -7.65
N ASP A 98 -7.17 -15.38 -6.89
CA ASP A 98 -7.45 -15.73 -5.49
C ASP A 98 -8.65 -16.67 -5.46
N VAL A 99 -8.47 -17.89 -4.94
CA VAL A 99 -9.52 -18.90 -4.81
C VAL A 99 -9.92 -18.97 -3.35
N THR A 100 -11.04 -18.34 -3.01
CA THR A 100 -11.41 -18.13 -1.60
C THR A 100 -12.26 -19.28 -1.03
N ASN A 101 -12.65 -20.27 -1.84
CA ASN A 101 -13.44 -21.41 -1.37
C ASN A 101 -13.05 -22.73 -2.05
N TRP A 102 -12.33 -23.60 -1.33
CA TRP A 102 -12.33 -25.03 -1.63
C TRP A 102 -13.60 -25.59 -1.00
N GLY A 103 -14.64 -25.86 -1.81
CA GLY A 103 -15.90 -26.43 -1.32
C GLY A 103 -15.68 -27.65 -0.41
N PRO A 104 -16.67 -28.03 0.43
CA PRO A 104 -16.49 -29.05 1.46
C PRO A 104 -15.93 -30.34 0.85
N VAL A 105 -14.76 -30.76 1.34
CA VAL A 105 -14.14 -32.05 1.00
C VAL A 105 -14.99 -33.14 1.66
N GLY A 106 -16.06 -33.55 0.99
CA GLY A 106 -16.95 -34.60 1.48
C GLY A 106 -16.23 -35.94 1.53
N ALA A 107 -16.22 -36.58 2.70
CA ALA A 107 -15.69 -37.92 2.89
C ALA A 107 -16.43 -38.91 1.97
N TYR A 108 -15.71 -39.48 1.01
CA TYR A 108 -16.22 -40.54 0.15
C TYR A 108 -16.36 -41.84 0.96
N TYR A 109 -17.58 -42.15 1.37
CA TYR A 109 -17.95 -43.49 1.86
C TYR A 109 -18.86 -44.17 0.83
N PRO A 110 -18.41 -45.22 0.13
CA PRO A 110 -19.29 -46.02 -0.70
C PRO A 110 -20.08 -46.97 0.20
N GLY A 111 -21.27 -46.54 0.63
CA GLY A 111 -22.24 -47.39 1.31
C GLY A 111 -22.85 -48.40 0.34
N TYR A 112 -22.52 -49.67 0.51
CA TYR A 112 -23.19 -50.83 -0.11
C TYR A 112 -24.67 -50.85 0.32
N GLY A 113 -25.62 -50.72 -0.63
CA GLY A 113 -27.04 -50.89 -0.31
C GLY A 113 -27.99 -50.59 -1.47
N MET A 114 -28.73 -51.61 -1.89
CA MET A 114 -29.72 -51.65 -2.98
C MET A 114 -30.74 -50.48 -3.00
N ASN A 115 -31.08 -50.05 -4.23
CA ASN A 115 -32.38 -49.55 -4.68
C ASN A 115 -32.99 -48.32 -3.98
N TYR A 116 -32.65 -47.09 -4.42
CA TYR A 116 -33.59 -45.96 -4.36
C TYR A 116 -33.54 -45.07 -5.61
N ARG A 117 -34.63 -45.18 -6.36
CA ARG A 117 -35.07 -44.44 -7.55
C ARG A 117 -35.63 -43.08 -7.14
N TYR A 118 -34.84 -42.13 -6.62
CA TYR A 118 -35.26 -40.72 -6.44
C TYR A 118 -34.04 -39.79 -6.39
N GLY A 119 -34.19 -38.61 -6.98
CA GLY A 119 -33.14 -37.78 -7.57
C GLY A 119 -32.13 -37.14 -6.63
N TRP A 120 -30.93 -36.91 -7.14
CA TRP A 120 -29.91 -36.08 -6.49
C TRP A 120 -29.44 -35.08 -7.55
N ALA A 121 -29.98 -33.86 -7.47
CA ALA A 121 -29.39 -32.72 -8.16
C ALA A 121 -28.06 -32.42 -7.45
N TYR A 122 -26.94 -32.62 -8.14
CA TYR A 122 -25.67 -32.08 -7.66
C TYR A 122 -25.66 -30.59 -7.94
N GLN A 123 -25.97 -29.81 -6.90
CA GLN A 123 -25.70 -28.37 -6.89
C GLN A 123 -24.19 -28.22 -6.74
N TYR A 124 -23.49 -27.96 -7.85
CA TYR A 124 -22.08 -27.59 -7.81
C TYR A 124 -21.97 -26.28 -7.02
N ASN A 125 -21.29 -26.33 -5.88
CA ASN A 125 -20.89 -25.14 -5.15
C ASN A 125 -20.05 -24.29 -6.10
N GLN A 126 -20.49 -23.04 -6.29
CA GLN A 126 -19.76 -22.06 -7.09
C GLN A 126 -18.35 -21.92 -6.48
N VAL A 127 -17.33 -22.29 -7.26
CA VAL A 127 -15.97 -21.88 -6.95
C VAL A 127 -15.96 -20.37 -7.17
N ASP A 128 -15.91 -19.60 -6.08
CA ASP A 128 -15.77 -18.15 -6.17
C ASP A 128 -14.31 -17.85 -6.51
N VAL A 129 -14.06 -17.64 -7.79
CA VAL A 129 -12.75 -17.29 -8.33
C VAL A 129 -12.72 -15.77 -8.42
N ARG A 130 -11.90 -15.13 -7.58
CA ARG A 130 -11.71 -13.68 -7.61
C ARG A 130 -10.36 -13.35 -8.24
N ASN A 131 -10.38 -12.65 -9.37
CA ASN A 131 -9.17 -12.03 -9.90
C ASN A 131 -8.80 -10.85 -9.01
N VAL A 132 -7.57 -10.84 -8.51
CA VAL A 132 -7.00 -9.76 -7.70
C VAL A 132 -5.70 -9.34 -8.34
N THR A 133 -5.55 -8.05 -8.64
CA THR A 133 -4.29 -7.51 -9.11
C THR A 133 -3.44 -7.13 -7.90
N GLU A 134 -2.24 -7.69 -7.80
CA GLU A 134 -1.25 -7.22 -6.83
C GLU A 134 -0.45 -6.08 -7.46
N GLY A 135 -0.51 -4.92 -6.82
CA GLY A 135 0.34 -3.79 -7.13
C GLY A 135 1.60 -3.80 -6.27
N SER A 136 2.73 -3.42 -6.86
CA SER A 136 3.98 -3.15 -6.16
C SER A 136 4.50 -1.75 -6.48
N MET A 137 5.10 -1.11 -5.48
CA MET A 137 5.77 0.19 -5.60
C MET A 137 7.13 0.08 -4.94
N ALA A 138 8.19 0.33 -5.70
CA ALA A 138 9.54 0.46 -5.16
C ALA A 138 9.92 1.94 -5.04
N LEU A 139 10.62 2.29 -3.97
CA LEU A 139 11.34 3.55 -3.79
C LEU A 139 12.82 3.21 -3.62
N ASP A 140 13.64 3.76 -4.50
CA ASP A 140 15.09 3.61 -4.54
C ASP A 140 15.73 4.95 -4.24
N VAL A 141 16.69 4.96 -3.32
CA VAL A 141 17.43 6.15 -2.89
C VAL A 141 18.91 5.92 -3.18
N PHE A 142 19.52 6.85 -3.91
CA PHE A 142 20.91 6.82 -4.31
C PHE A 142 21.65 8.00 -3.70
N ASP A 143 22.91 7.78 -3.33
CA ASP A 143 23.85 8.85 -3.03
C ASP A 143 24.20 9.61 -4.31
N ALA A 144 23.98 10.93 -4.33
CA ALA A 144 24.11 11.74 -5.55
C ALA A 144 25.57 11.98 -6.00
N GLU A 145 26.55 11.75 -5.13
CA GLU A 145 27.97 11.88 -5.48
C GLU A 145 28.52 10.59 -6.12
N THR A 146 28.06 9.44 -5.65
CA THR A 146 28.63 8.13 -6.00
C THR A 146 27.71 7.25 -6.85
N ASP A 147 26.46 7.65 -7.06
CA ASP A 147 25.39 6.89 -7.71
C ASP A 147 25.10 5.53 -7.05
N ARG A 148 25.52 5.34 -5.79
CA ARG A 148 25.35 4.08 -5.09
C ARG A 148 23.99 4.02 -4.40
N PRO A 149 23.28 2.87 -4.44
CA PRO A 149 22.06 2.70 -3.67
C PRO A 149 22.38 2.73 -2.18
N ILE A 150 21.69 3.60 -1.45
CA ILE A 150 21.84 3.77 0.00
C ILE A 150 20.62 3.26 0.77
N TRP A 151 19.46 3.23 0.12
CA TRP A 151 18.23 2.67 0.68
C TRP A 151 17.30 2.18 -0.42
N HIS A 152 16.59 1.08 -0.14
CA HIS A 152 15.60 0.49 -1.02
C HIS A 152 14.37 0.08 -0.20
N GLY A 153 13.18 0.33 -0.73
CA GLY A 153 11.93 -0.11 -0.12
C GLY A 153 10.89 -0.50 -1.13
N ILE A 154 10.13 -1.57 -0.82
CA ILE A 154 9.01 -2.05 -1.61
C ILE A 154 7.76 -2.02 -0.75
N ALA A 155 6.67 -1.46 -1.30
CA ALA A 155 5.32 -1.60 -0.80
C ALA A 155 4.50 -2.48 -1.76
N GLU A 156 3.78 -3.46 -1.23
CA GLU A 156 2.91 -4.34 -2.01
C GLU A 156 1.49 -4.32 -1.46
N ALA A 157 0.50 -4.23 -2.34
CA ALA A 157 -0.90 -4.24 -1.94
C ALA A 157 -1.81 -4.81 -3.01
N ARG A 158 -2.94 -5.37 -2.57
CA ARG A 158 -4.03 -5.76 -3.47
C ARG A 158 -4.72 -4.51 -4.01
N ILE A 159 -4.68 -4.33 -5.32
CA ILE A 159 -5.49 -3.37 -6.05
C ILE A 159 -6.85 -4.05 -6.28
N GLY A 160 -7.95 -3.34 -6.02
CA GLY A 160 -9.30 -3.87 -6.24
C GLY A 160 -9.55 -4.22 -7.71
N SER A 161 -10.77 -4.62 -8.04
CA SER A 161 -11.19 -5.00 -9.41
C SER A 161 -11.26 -3.82 -10.41
N THR A 162 -10.58 -2.71 -10.11
CA THR A 162 -10.48 -1.51 -10.95
C THR A 162 -9.04 -1.40 -11.44
N ASP A 163 -8.85 -1.04 -12.71
CA ASP A 163 -7.52 -0.93 -13.36
C ASP A 163 -6.60 0.19 -12.78
N SER A 164 -7.02 0.87 -11.72
CA SER A 164 -6.24 1.91 -11.03
C SER A 164 -6.38 1.81 -9.51
N PRO A 165 -5.28 2.01 -8.74
CA PRO A 165 -5.35 2.15 -7.29
C PRO A 165 -6.10 3.42 -6.87
N SER A 166 -6.73 3.36 -5.70
CA SER A 166 -7.37 4.50 -5.05
C SER A 166 -6.33 5.45 -4.44
N ASP A 167 -6.68 6.73 -4.28
CA ASP A 167 -5.79 7.73 -3.66
C ASP A 167 -5.43 7.35 -2.22
N ALA A 168 -6.37 6.76 -1.47
CA ALA A 168 -6.11 6.28 -0.12
C ALA A 168 -5.06 5.16 -0.08
N LEU A 169 -5.07 4.26 -1.06
CA LEU A 169 -4.08 3.20 -1.17
C LEU A 169 -2.70 3.76 -1.54
N ILE A 170 -2.65 4.69 -2.50
CA ILE A 170 -1.42 5.39 -2.89
C ILE A 170 -0.82 6.09 -1.66
N GLN A 171 -1.63 6.89 -0.94
CA GLN A 171 -1.18 7.61 0.25
C GLN A 171 -0.66 6.66 1.33
N SER A 172 -1.34 5.55 1.58
CA SER A 172 -0.92 4.57 2.58
C SER A 172 0.40 3.88 2.21
N ALA A 173 0.61 3.57 0.93
CA ALA A 173 1.84 2.93 0.46
C ALA A 173 3.01 3.91 0.51
N VAL A 174 2.82 5.12 0.01
CA VAL A 174 3.82 6.19 0.02
C VAL A 174 4.23 6.54 1.45
N GLN A 175 3.27 6.83 2.34
CA GLN A 175 3.59 7.20 3.71
C GLN A 175 4.37 6.10 4.41
N GLY A 176 3.98 4.83 4.23
CA GLY A 176 4.68 3.72 4.87
C GLY A 176 6.10 3.49 4.34
N LEU A 177 6.39 3.81 3.08
CA LEU A 177 7.76 3.80 2.54
C LEU A 177 8.58 4.94 3.13
N VAL A 178 8.04 6.16 3.10
CA VAL A 178 8.71 7.36 3.61
C VAL A 178 8.97 7.27 5.11
N ASP A 179 8.01 6.78 5.91
CA ASP A 179 8.19 6.59 7.36
C ASP A 179 9.35 5.64 7.67
N ARG A 180 9.51 4.57 6.88
CA ARG A 180 10.60 3.61 7.06
C ARG A 180 11.95 4.19 6.64
N PHE A 181 11.97 4.96 5.57
CA PHE A 181 13.16 5.69 5.15
C PHE A 181 13.58 6.74 6.19
N ALA A 182 12.63 7.52 6.70
CA ALA A 182 12.84 8.50 7.75
C ALA A 182 13.36 7.84 9.04
N ALA A 183 12.73 6.74 9.46
CA ALA A 183 13.18 5.98 10.62
C ALA A 183 14.61 5.42 10.44
N ALA A 184 14.96 4.93 9.25
CA ALA A 184 16.32 4.49 8.94
C ALA A 184 17.33 5.65 8.94
N SER A 185 16.86 6.88 8.69
CA SER A 185 17.64 8.12 8.74
C SER A 185 17.63 8.81 10.11
N GLY A 186 16.99 8.21 11.12
CA GLY A 186 16.86 8.79 12.46
C GLY A 186 16.00 10.05 12.55
N LYS A 187 15.05 10.24 11.62
CA LYS A 187 14.09 11.35 11.61
C LYS A 187 12.72 10.95 12.16
#